data_AF-F6IGW5-F1
#
_entry.id   AF-F6IGW5-F1
#
_cell.length_a   1.000
_cell.length_b   1.000
_cell.length_c   1.000
_cell.angle_alpha   90.00
_cell.angle_beta   90.00
_cell.angle_gamma   90.00
#
_symmetry.space_group_name_H-M   'P 1'
#
loop_
_entity.id
_entity.type
_entity.pdbx_description
1 polymer ?
#
loop_
_entity_poly.entity_id
_entity_poly.type
_entity_poly.pdbx_seq_one_letter_code
_entity_poly.pdbx_strand_id
1 'polypeptide(L)'
;MVGTEQDKYEFAAQEDRSAHRVKLTIPAGLRPSGGRSFQTVVRDLSLSGFSATAVSRLHPGTRCWITLPGMESLSAKVIWWDNGLTGCAFENLLSPIILDNIVSRWSDDPTYRP
;
A
#
# COMPACT_ATOMS: atom_id res chain seq x y z
N MET A 1 -4.34 -30.11 32.09
CA MET A 1 -4.03 -30.41 30.68
C MET A 1 -3.98 -29.09 29.94
N VAL A 2 -2.79 -28.72 29.48
CA VAL A 2 -2.37 -27.37 29.07
C VAL A 2 -2.87 -27.10 27.64
N GLY A 3 -3.81 -26.16 27.48
CA GLY A 3 -4.19 -25.63 26.17
C GLY A 3 -3.15 -24.60 25.75
N THR A 4 -2.39 -24.94 24.73
CA THR A 4 -1.20 -24.23 24.25
C THR A 4 -1.50 -22.78 23.84
N GLU A 5 -0.75 -21.84 24.42
CA GLU A 5 -0.72 -20.39 24.11
C GLU A 5 -0.34 -20.06 22.64
N GLN A 6 -0.03 -21.07 21.83
CA GLN A 6 0.47 -20.97 20.46
C GLN A 6 -0.62 -20.54 19.46
N ASP A 7 -1.86 -21.02 19.61
CA ASP A 7 -2.97 -20.75 18.67
C ASP A 7 -3.47 -19.29 18.72
N LYS A 8 -3.44 -18.67 19.92
CA LYS A 8 -3.82 -17.27 20.07
C LYS A 8 -2.78 -16.32 19.50
N TYR A 9 -1.51 -16.72 19.46
CA TYR A 9 -0.44 -15.92 18.87
C TYR A 9 -0.48 -15.95 17.34
N GLU A 10 -0.86 -17.06 16.71
CA GLU A 10 -1.03 -17.13 15.25
C GLU A 10 -2.28 -16.38 14.77
N PHE A 11 -3.37 -16.43 15.53
CA PHE A 11 -4.58 -15.65 15.22
C PHE A 11 -4.38 -14.15 15.47
N ALA A 12 -3.73 -13.77 16.58
CA ALA A 12 -3.39 -12.37 16.85
C ALA A 12 -2.34 -11.84 15.86
N ALA A 13 -1.37 -12.65 15.42
CA ALA A 13 -0.42 -12.27 14.38
C ALA A 13 -1.03 -12.23 12.97
N GLN A 14 -2.17 -12.89 12.74
CA GLN A 14 -2.97 -12.72 11.51
C GLN A 14 -3.92 -11.51 11.60
N GLU A 15 -4.48 -11.21 12.77
CA GLU A 15 -5.31 -10.01 13.00
C GLU A 15 -4.46 -8.71 13.03
N ASP A 16 -3.23 -8.74 13.53
CA ASP A 16 -2.31 -7.59 13.51
C ASP A 16 -1.81 -7.26 12.09
N ARG A 17 -1.91 -8.21 11.15
CA ARG A 17 -1.63 -7.97 9.72
C ARG A 17 -2.76 -7.25 8.99
N SER A 18 -3.88 -6.96 9.67
CA SER A 18 -4.95 -6.13 9.16
C SER A 18 -4.76 -4.67 9.57
N ALA A 19 -3.68 -4.02 9.09
CA ALA A 19 -3.78 -2.57 8.93
C ALA A 19 -4.98 -2.33 8.01
N HIS A 20 -6.04 -1.66 8.49
CA HIS A 20 -7.30 -1.47 7.78
C HIS A 20 -7.01 -0.98 6.35
N ARG A 21 -7.10 -1.88 5.37
CA ARG A 21 -6.74 -1.60 3.99
C ARG A 21 -7.97 -1.08 3.30
N VAL A 22 -7.96 0.21 2.99
CA VAL A 22 -9.04 0.81 2.23
C VAL A 22 -8.80 0.50 0.76
N LYS A 23 -9.75 -0.21 0.15
CA LYS A 23 -9.75 -0.48 -1.29
C LYS A 23 -10.17 0.78 -2.02
N LEU A 24 -9.32 1.26 -2.90
CA LEU A 24 -9.50 2.52 -3.62
C LEU A 24 -8.64 2.50 -4.87
N THR A 25 -9.07 3.22 -5.91
CA THR A 25 -8.37 3.25 -7.19
C THR A 25 -7.82 4.66 -7.40
N ILE A 26 -6.52 4.87 -7.12
CA ILE A 26 -5.88 6.18 -7.29
C ILE A 26 -4.85 6.11 -8.42
N PRO A 27 -5.00 6.91 -9.49
CA PRO A 27 -3.91 7.10 -10.45
C PRO A 27 -2.76 7.83 -9.77
N ALA A 28 -1.55 7.30 -9.85
CA ALA A 28 -0.40 7.84 -9.14
C ALA A 28 0.89 7.71 -9.97
N GLY A 29 1.90 8.48 -9.63
CA GLY A 29 3.25 8.32 -10.17
C GLY A 29 4.10 7.46 -9.23
N LEU A 30 4.64 6.34 -9.70
CA LEU A 30 5.61 5.55 -8.93
C LEU A 30 7.00 5.71 -9.54
N ARG A 31 7.97 6.03 -8.69
CA ARG A 31 9.37 6.16 -9.06
C ARG A 31 10.23 5.21 -8.23
N PRO A 32 10.67 4.06 -8.77
CA PRO A 32 11.66 3.23 -8.10
C PRO A 32 13.04 3.89 -8.12
N SER A 33 13.85 3.60 -7.11
CA SER A 33 15.25 4.02 -7.03
C SER A 33 16.04 3.39 -8.17
N GLY A 34 16.82 4.21 -8.88
CA GLY A 34 17.59 3.78 -10.05
C GLY A 34 16.77 3.61 -11.34
N GLY A 35 15.46 3.86 -11.30
CA GLY A 35 14.58 3.78 -12.47
C GLY A 35 13.94 5.12 -12.86
N ARG A 36 13.20 5.10 -13.97
CA ARG A 36 12.33 6.22 -14.37
C ARG A 36 11.00 6.14 -13.63
N SER A 37 10.39 7.29 -13.37
CA SER A 37 9.01 7.35 -12.89
C SER A 37 8.07 6.83 -13.97
N PHE A 38 6.99 6.16 -13.55
CA PHE A 38 5.93 5.68 -14.42
C PHE A 38 4.56 5.86 -13.76
N GLN A 39 3.50 5.89 -14.58
CA GLN A 39 2.14 5.95 -14.10
C GLN A 39 1.71 4.57 -13.56
N THR A 40 1.10 4.57 -12.39
CA THR A 40 0.59 3.39 -11.69
C THR A 40 -0.82 3.66 -11.20
N VAL A 41 -1.48 2.61 -10.73
CA VAL A 41 -2.76 2.70 -10.04
C VAL A 41 -2.60 2.03 -8.68
N VAL A 42 -2.78 2.81 -7.61
CA VAL A 42 -2.90 2.29 -6.24
C VAL A 42 -4.26 1.62 -6.11
N ARG A 43 -4.28 0.40 -5.56
CA ARG A 43 -5.45 -0.48 -5.44
C ARG A 43 -5.94 -0.62 -4.01
N ASP A 44 -5.00 -0.56 -3.06
CA ASP A 44 -5.29 -0.48 -1.64
C ASP A 44 -4.25 0.37 -0.93
N LEU A 45 -4.70 1.04 0.13
CA LEU A 45 -3.87 1.90 0.98
C LEU A 45 -4.14 1.58 2.45
N SER A 46 -3.07 1.67 3.25
CA SER A 46 -3.08 1.51 4.71
C SER A 46 -2.07 2.47 5.33
N LEU A 47 -2.04 2.55 6.67
CA LEU A 47 -1.05 3.37 7.38
C LEU A 47 0.39 2.95 7.11
N SER A 48 0.64 1.65 6.91
CA SER A 48 1.99 1.11 6.77
C SER A 48 2.42 0.90 5.32
N GLY A 49 1.50 0.99 4.35
CA GLY A 49 1.85 0.73 2.96
C GLY A 49 0.66 0.74 2.01
N PHE A 50 0.93 0.38 0.77
CA PHE A 50 -0.03 0.36 -0.33
C PHE A 50 0.28 -0.76 -1.31
N SER A 51 -0.72 -1.15 -2.10
CA SER A 51 -0.55 -2.00 -3.27
C SER A 51 -0.80 -1.20 -4.53
N ALA A 52 0.04 -1.39 -5.55
CA ALA A 52 -0.09 -0.69 -6.82
C ALA A 52 0.23 -1.58 -8.03
N THR A 53 -0.22 -1.16 -9.21
CA THR A 53 0.05 -1.88 -10.46
C THR A 53 1.39 -1.44 -11.05
N ALA A 54 2.33 -2.36 -11.23
CA ALA A 54 3.63 -2.07 -11.80
C ALA A 54 3.77 -2.68 -13.20
N VAL A 55 4.05 -1.83 -14.20
CA VAL A 55 4.27 -2.26 -15.59
C VAL A 55 5.52 -3.11 -15.78
N SER A 56 6.48 -2.99 -14.86
CA SER A 56 7.74 -3.72 -14.86
C SER A 56 7.94 -4.42 -13.52
N ARG A 57 8.76 -5.48 -13.52
CA ARG A 57 9.13 -6.18 -12.30
C ARG A 57 9.90 -5.24 -11.36
N LEU A 58 9.41 -5.11 -10.14
CA LEU A 58 10.10 -4.42 -9.05
C LEU A 58 10.68 -5.44 -8.09
N HIS A 59 11.94 -5.27 -7.72
CA HIS A 59 12.61 -6.18 -6.81
C HIS A 59 12.22 -5.84 -5.36
N PRO A 60 11.83 -6.83 -4.54
CA PRO A 60 11.74 -6.65 -3.10
C PRO A 60 13.03 -6.04 -2.54
N GLY A 61 12.89 -5.04 -1.69
CA GLY A 61 14.02 -4.26 -1.19
C GLY A 61 14.23 -2.91 -1.87
N THR A 62 13.72 -2.73 -3.09
CA THR A 62 13.87 -1.47 -3.83
C THR A 62 13.12 -0.34 -3.14
N ARG A 63 13.82 0.77 -2.85
CA ARG A 63 13.18 2.02 -2.44
C ARG A 63 12.42 2.63 -3.60
N CYS A 64 11.26 3.18 -3.34
CA CYS A 64 10.43 3.85 -4.32
C CYS A 64 9.74 5.06 -3.70
N TRP A 65 9.34 5.99 -4.54
CA TRP A 65 8.53 7.15 -4.16
C TRP A 65 7.20 7.09 -4.90
N ILE A 66 6.11 7.21 -4.17
CA ILE A 66 4.76 7.27 -4.71
C ILE A 66 4.24 8.70 -4.61
N THR A 67 3.78 9.27 -5.71
CA THR A 67 3.20 10.60 -5.77
C THR A 67 1.71 10.46 -6.08
N LEU A 68 0.87 10.77 -5.09
CA LEU A 68 -0.59 10.79 -5.28
C LEU A 68 -1.02 12.17 -5.83
N PRO A 69 -2.14 12.26 -6.56
CA PRO A 69 -2.61 13.52 -7.14
C PRO A 69 -2.92 14.55 -6.05
N GLY A 70 -2.30 15.72 -6.14
CA GLY A 70 -2.47 16.80 -5.15
C GLY A 70 -1.75 16.57 -3.83
N MET A 71 -0.77 15.66 -3.79
CA MET A 71 0.03 15.35 -2.60
C MET A 71 1.53 15.34 -2.90
N GLU A 72 2.33 15.42 -1.85
CA GLU A 72 3.77 15.22 -1.94
C GLU A 72 4.12 13.75 -2.21
N SER A 73 5.36 13.50 -2.64
CA SER A 73 5.86 12.15 -2.88
C SER A 73 6.23 11.46 -1.56
N LEU A 74 5.62 10.32 -1.30
CA LEU A 74 5.86 9.53 -0.09
C LEU A 74 6.92 8.46 -0.37
N SER A 75 7.90 8.31 0.52
CA SER A 75 8.92 7.26 0.39
C SER A 75 8.41 5.91 0.90
N ALA A 76 8.74 4.86 0.15
CA ALA A 76 8.33 3.51 0.42
C ALA A 76 9.38 2.50 -0.06
N LYS A 77 9.19 1.25 0.30
CA LYS A 77 10.05 0.12 -0.07
C LYS A 77 9.19 -1.02 -0.57
N VAL A 78 9.58 -1.59 -1.71
CA VAL A 78 8.94 -2.76 -2.28
C VAL A 78 9.15 -3.95 -1.34
N ILE A 79 8.07 -4.59 -0.92
CA ILE A 79 8.08 -5.77 -0.05
C ILE A 79 7.89 -7.05 -0.87
N TRP A 80 7.04 -6.98 -1.88
CA TRP A 80 6.79 -8.10 -2.78
C TRP A 80 6.34 -7.56 -4.14
N TRP A 81 6.52 -8.39 -5.16
CA TRP A 81 5.96 -8.18 -6.49
C TRP A 81 5.40 -9.51 -6.96
N ASP A 82 4.18 -9.49 -7.49
CA ASP A 82 3.48 -10.66 -8.01
C ASP A 82 2.59 -10.26 -9.18
N ASN A 83 2.75 -10.93 -10.32
CA ASN A 83 1.89 -10.79 -11.50
C ASN A 83 1.50 -9.36 -11.90
N GLY A 84 2.46 -8.42 -11.88
CA GLY A 84 2.22 -7.01 -12.23
C GLY A 84 1.63 -6.15 -11.10
N LEU A 85 1.46 -6.72 -9.90
CA LEU A 85 1.16 -5.99 -8.67
C LEU A 85 2.43 -5.89 -7.82
N THR A 86 2.56 -4.76 -7.13
CA THR A 86 3.65 -4.51 -6.18
C THR A 86 3.04 -4.08 -4.85
N GLY A 87 3.50 -4.72 -3.77
CA GLY A 87 3.24 -4.26 -2.41
C GLY A 87 4.40 -3.42 -1.92
N CYS A 88 4.12 -2.20 -1.49
CA CYS A 88 5.11 -1.26 -0.97
C CYS A 88 4.76 -0.91 0.48
N ALA A 89 5.74 -0.93 1.37
CA ALA A 89 5.61 -0.42 2.72
C ALA A 89 6.20 0.99 2.80
N PHE A 90 5.51 1.94 3.42
CA PHE A 90 6.06 3.27 3.64
C PHE A 90 7.29 3.21 4.55
N GLU A 91 8.30 4.01 4.27
CA GLU A 91 9.48 4.08 5.16
C GLU A 91 9.13 4.71 6.51
N ASN A 92 8.17 5.65 6.50
CA ASN A 92 7.55 6.21 7.70
C ASN A 92 6.05 5.94 7.62
N LEU A 93 5.43 5.54 8.74
CA LEU A 93 3.98 5.33 8.78
C LEU A 93 3.25 6.59 8.31
N LEU A 94 2.25 6.38 7.46
CA LEU A 94 1.36 7.44 7.03
C LEU A 94 0.56 7.93 8.23
N SER A 95 0.43 9.26 8.37
CA SER A 95 -0.42 9.84 9.41
C SER A 95 -1.87 9.44 9.19
N PRO A 96 -2.64 9.09 10.24
CA PRO A 96 -4.06 8.73 10.10
C PRO A 96 -4.89 9.85 9.48
N ILE A 97 -4.53 11.11 9.70
CA ILE A 97 -5.18 12.28 9.09
C ILE A 97 -4.96 12.29 7.57
N ILE A 98 -3.76 11.92 7.11
CA ILE A 98 -3.46 11.86 5.68
C ILE A 98 -4.18 10.70 5.03
N LEU A 99 -4.21 9.53 5.69
CA LEU A 99 -4.99 8.39 5.22
C LEU A 99 -6.46 8.76 5.08
N ASP A 100 -7.06 9.36 6.10
CA ASP A 100 -8.47 9.76 6.10
C ASP A 100 -8.77 10.78 4.99
N ASN A 101 -7.90 11.77 4.77
CA ASN A 101 -8.05 12.72 3.67
C ASN A 101 -7.99 12.05 2.29
N ILE A 102 -7.10 11.08 2.09
CA ILE A 102 -7.02 10.33 0.83
C ILE A 102 -8.29 9.50 0.65
N VAL A 103 -8.68 8.77 1.69
CA VAL A 103 -9.86 7.91 1.70
C VAL A 103 -11.12 8.74 1.42
N SER A 104 -11.35 9.84 2.14
CA SER A 104 -12.49 10.73 1.93
C SER A 104 -12.52 11.29 0.50
N ARG A 105 -11.35 11.63 -0.07
CA ARG A 105 -11.26 12.16 -1.44
C ARG A 105 -11.59 11.13 -2.53
N TRP A 106 -11.29 9.85 -2.31
CA TRP A 106 -11.41 8.81 -3.33
C TRP A 106 -12.49 7.76 -3.04
N SER A 107 -13.08 7.76 -1.85
CA SER A 107 -14.21 6.90 -1.49
C SER A 107 -15.55 7.46 -1.93
N ASP A 108 -15.64 8.79 -2.13
CA ASP A 108 -16.82 9.46 -2.67
C ASP A 108 -16.87 9.40 -4.21
N ASP A 109 -15.92 8.73 -4.88
CA ASP A 109 -15.97 8.55 -6.32
C ASP A 109 -16.85 7.33 -6.68
N PRO A 110 -18.09 7.54 -7.19
CA PRO A 110 -19.06 6.46 -7.42
C PRO A 110 -18.75 5.63 -8.68
N THR A 111 -17.58 5.79 -9.33
CA THR A 111 -17.35 5.22 -10.67
C THR A 111 -16.91 3.75 -10.70
N TYR A 112 -16.81 3.06 -9.57
CA TYR A 112 -16.58 1.61 -9.56
C TYR A 112 -17.82 0.83 -9.12
N ARG A 113 -18.68 0.49 -10.09
CA ARG A 113 -19.62 -0.64 -10.00
C ARG A 113 -18.90 -1.89 -10.53
N PRO A 114 -18.88 -3.01 -9.78
CA PRO A 114 -18.26 -4.26 -10.19
C PRO A 114 -18.90 -4.86 -11.45
#